data_AF-G6FYY2-F1
#
_entry.id   AF-G6FYY2-F1
#
_cell.length_a   1.000
_cell.length_b   1.000
_cell.length_c   1.000
_cell.angle_alpha   90.00
_cell.angle_beta   90.00
_cell.angle_gamma   90.00
#
_symmetry.space_group_name_H-M   'P 1'
#
loop_
_entity.id
_entity.type
_entity.pdbx_description
1 polymer ?
#
loop_
_entity_poly.entity_id
_entity_poly.type
_entity_poly.pdbx_seq_one_letter_code
_entity_poly.pdbx_strand_id
1 'polypeptide(L)'
;MARKNKRPLGFGCEHQQHSRCPICCVIPPHMLENIVVNGNEQQRSWAFHTLNISSQFRGRRNVVGAVNFAVSPGEKRRTIFDAKSTEQLPGKLARGEGDPPSNDIAVDEAYDGAGATYDLYYEVFERNSIDDKGLRLDSTVHYGLKYDNAFWNGDQMVYGDGDGEIFQRFTKCIDVIAHELTHGVTQYEAGLQYYGESGAINESFSDVFGSLVKQWVKKQTAQEADWIIGEGIFTDKVNGVGIRSMKAPGTAYDDPVLGKDPQPAHMNDKYTGFEDNGGVHINSGIPNYAFYLAATEIGGFAWEKAGKIWYIALRDRLRTRTNFKRAANIIIQVAGELYGQGSQEQNAVQNAWQKVGVI
;
A
#
# COMPACT_ATOMS: atom_id res chain seq x y z
N MET A 1 -8.34 -29.74 -50.27
CA MET A 1 -8.29 -28.34 -49.82
C MET A 1 -9.30 -28.20 -48.69
N ALA A 2 -8.83 -28.12 -47.43
CA ALA A 2 -8.78 -26.87 -46.63
C ALA A 2 -10.14 -26.61 -45.93
N ARG A 3 -10.31 -26.48 -44.61
CA ARG A 3 -9.46 -26.13 -43.47
C ARG A 3 -10.02 -26.77 -42.18
N LYS A 4 -9.14 -27.27 -41.31
CA LYS A 4 -9.42 -27.53 -39.88
C LYS A 4 -9.58 -26.18 -39.17
N ASN A 5 -10.74 -25.90 -38.58
CA ASN A 5 -10.90 -24.78 -37.65
C ASN A 5 -10.42 -25.22 -36.25
N LYS A 6 -9.30 -24.62 -35.81
CA LYS A 6 -8.86 -24.63 -34.41
C LYS A 6 -9.85 -23.81 -33.59
N ARG A 7 -10.37 -24.39 -32.50
CA ARG A 7 -10.97 -23.60 -31.40
C ARG A 7 -9.82 -22.98 -30.59
N PRO A 8 -9.87 -21.68 -30.22
CA PRO A 8 -8.96 -21.17 -29.20
C PRO A 8 -9.45 -21.66 -27.83
N LEU A 9 -8.52 -22.22 -27.05
CA LEU A 9 -8.66 -22.44 -25.62
C LEU A 9 -8.55 -21.07 -24.94
N GLY A 10 -9.68 -20.38 -24.80
CA GLY A 10 -9.79 -19.23 -23.90
C GLY A 10 -10.06 -19.75 -22.49
N PHE A 11 -9.05 -19.70 -21.61
CA PHE A 11 -9.26 -19.78 -20.18
C PHE A 11 -9.91 -18.46 -19.74
N GLY A 12 -11.24 -18.41 -19.75
CA GLY A 12 -11.98 -17.35 -19.09
C GLY A 12 -11.85 -17.53 -17.58
N CYS A 13 -11.11 -16.64 -16.92
CA CYS A 13 -11.13 -16.53 -15.47
C CYS A 13 -12.35 -15.70 -15.10
N GLU A 14 -13.41 -16.33 -14.59
CA GLU A 14 -14.54 -15.61 -13.99
C GLU A 14 -14.09 -15.03 -12.64
N HIS A 15 -13.70 -13.76 -12.64
CA HIS A 15 -13.48 -13.02 -11.39
C HIS A 15 -14.84 -12.67 -10.78
N GLN A 16 -15.19 -13.29 -9.66
CA GLN A 16 -16.35 -12.88 -8.86
C GLN A 16 -16.15 -11.43 -8.38
N GLN A 17 -16.98 -10.51 -8.87
CA GLN A 17 -16.97 -9.06 -8.56
C GLN A 17 -17.43 -8.71 -7.11
N HIS A 18 -17.21 -9.59 -6.13
CA HIS A 18 -17.72 -9.41 -4.77
C HIS A 18 -16.64 -9.60 -3.69
N SER A 19 -15.40 -9.22 -3.97
CA SER A 19 -14.37 -9.06 -2.95
C SER A 19 -14.46 -7.66 -2.34
N ARG A 20 -14.96 -7.60 -1.10
CA ARG A 20 -15.13 -6.37 -0.32
C ARG A 20 -13.77 -5.90 0.19
N CYS A 21 -13.44 -4.63 -0.05
CA CYS A 21 -12.24 -4.03 0.53
C CYS A 21 -12.44 -3.79 2.03
N PRO A 22 -11.53 -4.24 2.90
CA PRO A 22 -11.37 -3.63 4.21
C PRO A 22 -10.85 -2.20 4.02
N ILE A 23 -11.28 -1.27 4.87
CA ILE A 23 -10.65 0.05 4.93
C ILE A 23 -9.29 -0.12 5.63
N CYS A 24 -8.24 0.09 4.84
CA CYS A 24 -6.86 0.09 5.28
C CYS A 24 -6.46 1.54 5.56
N CYS A 25 -5.70 1.78 6.62
CA CYS A 25 -5.27 3.13 6.96
C CYS A 25 -3.79 3.11 7.25
N VAL A 26 -3.03 4.07 6.71
CA VAL A 26 -1.58 4.07 6.79
C VAL A 26 -1.06 4.14 8.22
N ILE A 27 -1.73 4.90 9.10
CA ILE A 27 -1.40 4.97 10.52
C ILE A 27 -2.04 3.79 11.25
N PRO A 28 -1.22 2.86 11.78
CA PRO A 28 -1.73 1.72 12.52
C PRO A 28 -2.41 2.15 13.83
N PRO A 29 -3.43 1.41 14.31
CA PRO A 29 -4.14 1.74 15.55
C PRO A 29 -3.22 1.94 16.76
N HIS A 30 -2.20 1.08 16.93
CA HIS A 30 -1.29 1.11 18.08
C HIS A 30 -0.53 2.44 18.21
N MET A 31 -0.26 3.13 17.09
CA MET A 31 0.43 4.42 17.10
C MET A 31 -0.46 5.52 17.68
N LEU A 32 -1.72 5.60 17.23
CA LEU A 32 -2.69 6.54 17.78
C LEU A 32 -3.04 6.20 19.24
N GLU A 33 -3.11 4.92 19.59
CA GLU A 33 -3.32 4.47 20.97
C GLU A 33 -2.18 4.94 21.90
N ASN A 34 -0.92 4.84 21.45
CA ASN A 34 0.22 5.39 22.20
C ASN A 34 0.11 6.91 22.37
N ILE A 35 -0.33 7.66 21.34
CA ILE A 35 -0.55 9.11 21.45
C ILE A 35 -1.66 9.42 22.47
N VAL A 36 -2.74 8.64 22.50
CA VAL A 36 -3.83 8.80 23.49
C VAL A 36 -3.32 8.58 24.93
N VAL A 37 -2.39 7.66 25.13
CA VAL A 37 -1.85 7.34 26.46
C VAL A 37 -0.78 8.34 26.88
N ASN A 38 0.13 8.72 25.98
CA ASN A 38 1.38 9.42 26.30
C ASN A 38 1.39 10.90 25.90
N GLY A 39 0.52 11.32 24.97
CA GLY A 39 0.49 12.68 24.45
C GLY A 39 -0.03 13.72 25.45
N ASN A 40 0.06 15.01 25.07
CA ASN A 40 -0.60 16.10 25.78
C ASN A 40 -2.12 16.14 25.49
N GLU A 41 -2.86 17.01 26.18
CA GLU A 41 -4.33 17.08 26.06
C GLU A 41 -4.83 17.24 24.62
N GLN A 42 -4.17 18.07 23.80
CA GLN A 42 -4.55 18.30 22.40
C GLN A 42 -4.25 17.09 21.53
N GLN A 43 -3.04 16.54 21.62
CA GLN A 43 -2.62 15.33 20.91
C GLN A 43 -3.55 14.15 21.19
N ARG A 44 -3.91 13.94 22.46
CA ARG A 44 -4.87 12.90 22.85
C ARG A 44 -6.22 13.10 22.19
N SER A 45 -6.71 14.33 22.17
CA SER A 45 -8.01 14.62 21.58
C SER A 45 -8.03 14.36 20.06
N TRP A 46 -6.98 14.75 19.34
CA TRP A 46 -6.88 14.52 17.89
C TRP A 46 -6.68 13.05 17.55
N ALA A 47 -5.81 12.34 18.29
CA ALA A 47 -5.61 10.91 18.10
C ALA A 47 -6.87 10.10 18.39
N PHE A 48 -7.60 10.42 19.47
CA PHE A 48 -8.86 9.76 19.79
C PHE A 48 -9.95 10.03 18.73
N HIS A 49 -10.04 11.26 18.21
CA HIS A 49 -10.92 11.59 17.09
C HIS A 49 -10.59 10.76 15.85
N THR A 50 -9.32 10.71 15.48
CA THR A 50 -8.81 9.93 14.33
C THR A 50 -9.09 8.44 14.49
N LEU A 51 -8.86 7.86 15.68
CA LEU A 51 -9.18 6.45 16.00
C LEU A 51 -10.67 6.15 15.82
N ASN A 52 -11.54 7.03 16.32
CA ASN A 52 -12.99 6.85 16.22
C ASN A 52 -13.46 6.87 14.76
N ILE A 53 -12.99 7.83 13.97
CA ILE A 53 -13.31 7.92 12.54
C ILE A 53 -12.81 6.69 11.78
N SER A 54 -11.54 6.31 12.01
CA SER A 54 -10.93 5.15 11.36
C SER A 54 -11.71 3.87 11.69
N SER A 55 -12.15 3.72 12.94
CA SER A 55 -12.99 2.59 13.38
C SER A 55 -14.39 2.61 12.76
N GLN A 56 -15.01 3.79 12.64
CA GLN A 56 -16.30 3.95 11.96
C GLN A 56 -16.21 3.57 10.49
N PHE A 57 -15.13 3.95 9.81
CA PHE A 57 -14.88 3.54 8.42
C PHE A 57 -14.74 2.02 8.32
N ARG A 58 -13.88 1.38 9.14
CA ARG A 58 -13.75 -0.08 9.17
C ARG A 58 -15.08 -0.79 9.49
N GLY A 59 -15.95 -0.17 10.30
CA GLY A 59 -17.28 -0.68 10.63
C GLY A 59 -18.37 -0.38 9.59
N ARG A 60 -18.22 0.69 8.79
CA ARG A 60 -19.14 1.09 7.71
C ARG A 60 -18.96 0.16 6.52
N ARG A 61 -19.79 -0.88 6.53
CA ARG A 61 -20.12 -1.74 5.39
C ARG A 61 -20.83 -0.91 4.32
N ASN A 62 -20.10 -0.20 3.47
CA ASN A 62 -20.71 0.44 2.32
C ASN A 62 -20.94 -0.61 1.21
N VAL A 63 -22.22 -0.73 0.83
CA VAL A 63 -22.69 -1.48 -0.33
C VAL A 63 -22.41 -0.60 -1.53
N VAL A 64 -21.48 -0.99 -2.39
CA VAL A 64 -21.28 -0.32 -3.68
C VAL A 64 -21.59 -1.31 -4.79
N GLY A 65 -22.70 -1.05 -5.48
CA GLY A 65 -22.97 -1.61 -6.79
C GLY A 65 -22.21 -0.80 -7.84
N ALA A 66 -21.42 -1.49 -8.67
CA ALA A 66 -20.67 -0.86 -9.75
C ALA A 66 -21.62 -0.17 -10.74
N VAL A 67 -21.51 1.15 -10.88
CA VAL A 67 -22.05 1.86 -12.04
C VAL A 67 -20.94 1.93 -13.08
N ASN A 68 -20.97 0.99 -14.03
CA ASN A 68 -20.01 0.95 -15.14
C ASN A 68 -20.37 2.05 -16.15
N PHE A 69 -19.54 3.08 -16.26
CA PHE A 69 -19.45 3.86 -17.49
C PHE A 69 -18.44 3.17 -18.41
N ALA A 70 -18.77 3.03 -19.69
CA ALA A 70 -17.81 2.56 -20.67
C ALA A 70 -16.68 3.60 -20.79
N VAL A 71 -15.46 3.23 -20.40
CA VAL A 71 -14.27 4.08 -20.46
C VAL A 71 -13.42 3.67 -21.66
N SER A 72 -12.81 4.64 -22.35
CA SER A 72 -11.77 4.35 -23.34
C SER A 72 -10.60 3.65 -22.64
N PRO A 73 -10.09 2.52 -23.17
CA PRO A 73 -8.93 1.84 -22.61
C PRO A 73 -7.69 2.76 -22.57
N GLY A 74 -6.96 2.75 -21.45
CA GLY A 74 -5.57 3.24 -21.38
C GLY A 74 -5.34 4.73 -21.07
N GLU A 75 -6.35 5.51 -20.68
CA GLU A 75 -6.13 6.91 -20.28
C GLU A 75 -6.10 7.09 -18.77
N LYS A 76 -4.96 7.56 -18.25
CA LYS A 76 -4.81 8.03 -16.87
C LYS A 76 -5.83 9.13 -16.58
N ARG A 77 -6.57 9.00 -15.48
CA ARG A 77 -7.58 9.99 -15.08
C ARG A 77 -7.62 10.20 -13.58
N ARG A 78 -7.14 11.35 -13.14
CA ARG A 78 -7.13 11.80 -11.75
C ARG A 78 -8.18 12.87 -11.50
N THR A 79 -8.79 12.83 -10.33
CA THR A 79 -9.68 13.90 -9.86
C THR A 79 -9.42 14.16 -8.39
N ILE A 80 -8.99 15.37 -8.06
CA ILE A 80 -8.69 15.78 -6.69
C ILE A 80 -9.80 16.68 -6.19
N PHE A 81 -10.31 16.36 -5.01
CA PHE A 81 -11.33 17.10 -4.30
C PHE A 81 -10.77 17.65 -2.97
N ASP A 82 -11.41 18.70 -2.48
CA ASP A 82 -11.11 19.39 -1.23
C ASP A 82 -12.32 19.26 -0.30
N ALA A 83 -12.12 18.58 0.83
CA ALA A 83 -13.14 18.41 1.88
C ALA A 83 -13.27 19.64 2.79
N LYS A 84 -12.39 20.65 2.67
CA LYS A 84 -12.43 21.92 3.42
C LYS A 84 -12.45 21.74 4.93
N SER A 85 -11.63 20.81 5.41
CA SER A 85 -11.55 20.39 6.82
C SER A 85 -12.86 19.81 7.38
N THR A 86 -13.79 19.44 6.51
CA THR A 86 -14.99 18.66 6.88
C THR A 86 -14.75 17.17 6.67
N GLU A 87 -15.66 16.35 7.17
CA GLU A 87 -15.62 14.89 6.99
C GLU A 87 -16.57 14.43 5.87
N GLN A 88 -16.97 15.33 4.95
CA GLN A 88 -17.85 15.03 3.83
C GLN A 88 -17.05 14.67 2.57
N LEU A 89 -17.29 13.47 2.02
CA LEU A 89 -16.66 12.98 0.81
C LEU A 89 -17.60 13.07 -0.41
N PRO A 90 -17.08 13.28 -1.64
CA PRO A 90 -15.67 13.60 -1.94
C PRO A 90 -15.33 15.07 -1.67
N GLY A 91 -16.30 15.95 -1.39
CA GLY A 91 -16.04 17.39 -1.22
C GLY A 91 -16.12 18.16 -2.54
N LYS A 92 -15.42 19.30 -2.64
CA LYS A 92 -15.46 20.19 -3.81
C LYS A 92 -14.33 19.84 -4.77
N LEU A 93 -14.60 19.75 -6.07
CA LEU A 93 -13.56 19.58 -7.09
C LEU A 93 -12.49 20.69 -6.96
N ALA A 94 -11.23 20.28 -6.83
CA ALA A 94 -10.06 21.15 -6.69
C ALA A 94 -9.18 21.10 -7.95
N ARG A 95 -8.97 19.92 -8.53
CA ARG A 95 -8.14 19.73 -9.74
C ARG A 95 -8.58 18.49 -10.54
N GLY A 96 -8.78 18.63 -11.85
CA GLY A 96 -9.09 17.55 -12.78
C GLY A 96 -7.89 17.10 -13.63
N GLU A 97 -8.07 15.99 -14.35
CA GLU A 97 -7.05 15.51 -15.30
C GLU A 97 -6.76 16.56 -16.38
N GLY A 98 -5.49 16.88 -16.56
CA GLY A 98 -5.02 17.88 -17.53
C GLY A 98 -5.04 19.33 -17.03
N ASP A 99 -5.63 19.60 -15.86
CA ASP A 99 -5.62 20.94 -15.28
C ASP A 99 -4.20 21.34 -14.82
N PRO A 100 -3.83 22.64 -14.93
CA PRO A 100 -2.55 23.14 -14.42
C PRO A 100 -2.42 22.90 -12.91
N PRO A 101 -1.19 22.97 -12.35
CA PRO A 101 -0.99 23.00 -10.90
C PRO A 101 -1.89 24.02 -10.21
N SER A 102 -2.38 23.64 -9.04
CA SER A 102 -3.20 24.49 -8.19
C SER A 102 -2.31 25.44 -7.37
N ASN A 103 -2.93 26.22 -6.47
CA ASN A 103 -2.17 26.98 -5.46
C ASN A 103 -2.13 26.25 -4.11
N ASP A 104 -2.55 24.98 -4.07
CA ASP A 104 -2.60 24.16 -2.88
C ASP A 104 -1.64 22.96 -3.02
N ILE A 105 -0.65 22.91 -2.15
CA ILE A 105 0.39 21.88 -2.20
C ILE A 105 -0.16 20.47 -1.93
N ALA A 106 -1.19 20.32 -1.10
CA ALA A 106 -1.77 19.00 -0.84
C ALA A 106 -2.53 18.48 -2.06
N VAL A 107 -3.25 19.37 -2.77
CA VAL A 107 -3.93 19.04 -4.03
C VAL A 107 -2.92 18.60 -5.08
N ASP A 108 -1.82 19.33 -5.22
CA ASP A 108 -0.79 19.03 -6.23
C ASP A 108 -0.02 17.75 -5.91
N GLU A 109 0.36 17.54 -4.65
CA GLU A 109 0.99 16.30 -4.20
C GLU A 109 0.09 15.07 -4.38
N ALA A 110 -1.21 15.17 -4.06
CA ALA A 110 -2.16 14.10 -4.29
C ALA A 110 -2.33 13.79 -5.79
N TYR A 111 -2.38 14.82 -6.64
CA TYR A 111 -2.46 14.68 -8.10
C TYR A 111 -1.22 14.00 -8.70
N ASP A 112 -0.04 14.45 -8.27
CA ASP A 112 1.23 13.94 -8.79
C ASP A 112 1.53 12.54 -8.26
N GLY A 113 1.26 12.28 -6.97
CA GLY A 113 1.44 10.96 -6.35
C GLY A 113 0.54 9.90 -6.96
N ALA A 114 -0.76 10.18 -7.12
CA ALA A 114 -1.68 9.26 -7.81
C ALA A 114 -1.26 9.02 -9.27
N GLY A 115 -0.73 10.05 -9.93
CA GLY A 115 -0.23 9.95 -11.29
C GLY A 115 0.98 9.04 -11.40
N ALA A 116 1.97 9.22 -10.53
CA ALA A 116 3.16 8.38 -10.47
C ALA A 116 2.82 6.92 -10.14
N THR A 117 1.82 6.68 -9.27
CA THR A 117 1.33 5.32 -9.00
C THR A 117 0.74 4.70 -10.28
N TYR A 118 -0.15 5.41 -10.98
CA TYR A 118 -0.68 4.94 -12.26
C TYR A 118 0.44 4.63 -13.24
N ASP A 119 1.40 5.54 -13.41
CA ASP A 119 2.46 5.43 -14.41
C ASP A 119 3.36 4.22 -14.16
N LEU A 120 3.74 3.94 -12.89
CA LEU A 120 4.48 2.71 -12.58
C LEU A 120 3.67 1.46 -12.97
N TYR A 121 2.41 1.37 -12.54
CA TYR A 121 1.55 0.22 -12.84
C TYR A 121 1.33 0.02 -14.33
N TYR A 122 1.15 1.11 -15.07
CA TYR A 122 0.93 1.07 -16.50
C TYR A 122 2.20 0.73 -17.27
N GLU A 123 3.30 1.45 -17.02
CA GLU A 123 4.53 1.33 -17.81
C GLU A 123 5.35 0.08 -17.47
N VAL A 124 5.37 -0.35 -16.20
CA VAL A 124 6.21 -1.47 -15.75
C VAL A 124 5.44 -2.78 -15.66
N PHE A 125 4.16 -2.70 -15.27
CA PHE A 125 3.34 -3.88 -15.00
C PHE A 125 2.20 -4.08 -16.01
N GLU A 126 2.12 -3.22 -17.03
CA GLU A 126 1.10 -3.28 -18.10
C GLU A 126 -0.33 -3.33 -17.54
N ARG A 127 -0.55 -2.67 -16.40
CA ARG A 127 -1.84 -2.61 -15.71
C ARG A 127 -2.54 -1.28 -15.95
N ASN A 128 -3.80 -1.31 -16.39
CA ASN A 128 -4.58 -0.09 -16.56
C ASN A 128 -5.34 0.28 -15.27
N SER A 129 -4.70 1.09 -14.41
CA SER A 129 -5.25 1.57 -13.14
C SER A 129 -5.51 0.48 -12.08
N ILE A 130 -6.20 0.84 -11.00
CA ILE A 130 -6.43 -0.01 -9.82
C ILE A 130 -7.16 -1.31 -10.17
N ASP A 131 -8.13 -1.28 -11.08
CA ASP A 131 -9.01 -2.42 -11.42
C ASP A 131 -8.65 -3.12 -12.75
N ASP A 132 -7.51 -2.73 -13.35
CA ASP A 132 -7.07 -3.13 -14.69
C ASP A 132 -8.04 -2.76 -15.83
N LYS A 133 -8.97 -1.83 -15.57
CA LYS A 133 -10.01 -1.38 -16.53
C LYS A 133 -10.10 0.14 -16.61
N GLY A 134 -9.12 0.86 -16.07
CA GLY A 134 -9.06 2.31 -16.13
C GLY A 134 -9.93 2.99 -15.08
N LEU A 135 -10.09 2.40 -13.89
CA LEU A 135 -10.73 3.09 -12.75
C LEU A 135 -10.15 4.49 -12.58
N ARG A 136 -11.03 5.47 -12.41
CA ARG A 136 -10.64 6.86 -12.13
C ARG A 136 -9.97 6.93 -10.75
N LEU A 137 -8.87 7.66 -10.67
CA LEU A 137 -8.15 7.88 -9.43
C LEU A 137 -8.71 9.12 -8.73
N ASP A 138 -9.68 8.90 -7.86
CA ASP A 138 -10.27 9.97 -7.06
C ASP A 138 -9.55 10.09 -5.71
N SER A 139 -9.26 11.33 -5.32
CA SER A 139 -8.57 11.67 -4.09
C SER A 139 -9.23 12.86 -3.42
N THR A 140 -9.41 12.81 -2.11
CA THR A 140 -9.91 13.93 -1.29
C THR A 140 -8.84 14.38 -0.30
N VAL A 141 -8.45 15.65 -0.36
CA VAL A 141 -7.53 16.29 0.58
C VAL A 141 -8.26 17.14 1.62
N HIS A 142 -7.53 17.60 2.65
CA HIS A 142 -8.06 18.39 3.77
C HIS A 142 -9.26 17.73 4.46
N TYR A 143 -9.18 16.40 4.62
CA TYR A 143 -10.23 15.64 5.28
C TYR A 143 -10.15 15.82 6.79
N GLY A 144 -11.25 16.28 7.38
CA GLY A 144 -11.35 16.56 8.81
C GLY A 144 -10.40 17.66 9.29
N LEU A 145 -10.46 17.97 10.58
CA LEU A 145 -9.55 18.91 11.22
C LEU A 145 -8.45 18.13 11.92
N LYS A 146 -7.17 18.42 11.58
CA LYS A 146 -6.00 17.81 12.24
C LYS A 146 -6.08 16.28 12.25
N TYR A 147 -6.54 15.72 11.14
CA TYR A 147 -6.76 14.29 10.98
C TYR A 147 -5.42 13.59 10.72
N ASP A 148 -5.03 12.70 11.62
CA ASP A 148 -3.74 12.01 11.61
C ASP A 148 -3.82 10.67 10.88
N ASN A 149 -4.37 10.68 9.65
CA ASN A 149 -4.38 9.49 8.82
C ASN A 149 -4.57 9.76 7.33
N ALA A 150 -4.32 8.72 6.53
CA ALA A 150 -4.78 8.58 5.16
C ALA A 150 -5.32 7.16 4.96
N PHE A 151 -6.24 6.97 4.00
CA PHE A 151 -6.83 5.66 3.75
C PHE A 151 -7.43 5.54 2.34
N TRP A 152 -7.42 4.32 1.81
CA TRP A 152 -8.31 3.88 0.73
C TRP A 152 -9.64 3.38 1.31
N ASN A 153 -10.76 3.97 0.89
CA ASN A 153 -12.08 3.63 1.44
C ASN A 153 -12.86 2.57 0.63
N GLY A 154 -12.26 2.02 -0.44
CA GLY A 154 -12.91 1.13 -1.40
C GLY A 154 -13.23 1.78 -2.75
N ASP A 155 -13.38 3.11 -2.78
CA ASP A 155 -13.74 3.88 -3.99
C ASP A 155 -12.76 5.02 -4.29
N GLN A 156 -12.20 5.67 -3.26
CA GLN A 156 -11.31 6.82 -3.40
C GLN A 156 -10.28 6.91 -2.27
N MET A 157 -9.23 7.68 -2.52
CA MET A 157 -8.23 8.08 -1.55
C MET A 157 -8.70 9.25 -0.68
N VAL A 158 -8.34 9.23 0.61
CA VAL A 158 -8.64 10.32 1.55
C VAL A 158 -7.39 10.65 2.37
N TYR A 159 -7.06 11.94 2.49
CA TYR A 159 -5.87 12.44 3.17
C TYR A 159 -6.19 13.49 4.22
N GLY A 160 -5.69 13.28 5.44
CA GLY A 160 -5.63 14.31 6.47
C GLY A 160 -4.42 15.23 6.33
N ASP A 161 -4.52 16.40 6.94
CA ASP A 161 -3.43 17.40 6.97
C ASP A 161 -2.41 17.14 8.08
N GLY A 162 -2.67 16.17 8.97
CA GLY A 162 -1.89 15.94 10.19
C GLY A 162 -2.08 17.05 11.23
N ASP A 163 -1.67 16.77 12.46
CA ASP A 163 -1.77 17.72 13.56
C ASP A 163 -0.75 18.88 13.49
N GLY A 164 0.35 18.71 12.75
CA GLY A 164 1.48 19.65 12.70
C GLY A 164 2.37 19.63 13.95
N GLU A 165 2.12 18.72 14.89
CA GLU A 165 2.90 18.48 16.10
C GLU A 165 3.65 17.15 16.01
N ILE A 166 2.95 16.08 15.66
CA ILE A 166 3.46 14.73 15.42
C ILE A 166 3.53 14.45 13.93
N PHE A 167 2.43 14.69 13.20
CA PHE A 167 2.31 14.35 11.79
C PHE A 167 2.25 15.61 10.91
N GLN A 168 2.94 15.54 9.78
CA GLN A 168 2.77 16.43 8.64
C GLN A 168 1.59 15.95 7.78
N ARG A 169 1.25 16.74 6.74
CA ARG A 169 0.24 16.34 5.75
C ARG A 169 0.58 15.00 5.10
N PHE A 170 -0.43 14.16 4.92
CA PHE A 170 -0.23 12.79 4.43
C PHE A 170 0.05 12.71 2.92
N THR A 171 -0.26 13.77 2.17
CA THR A 171 0.05 13.88 0.74
C THR A 171 1.55 14.03 0.46
N LYS A 172 2.34 14.44 1.47
CA LYS A 172 3.78 14.68 1.34
C LYS A 172 4.57 13.41 1.00
N CYS A 173 4.08 12.25 1.41
CA CYS A 173 4.77 10.97 1.25
C CYS A 173 4.17 10.20 0.06
N ILE A 174 4.87 10.21 -1.08
CA ILE A 174 4.41 9.55 -2.31
C ILE A 174 4.21 8.03 -2.15
N ASP A 175 5.03 7.40 -1.31
CA ASP A 175 4.93 6.00 -0.92
C ASP A 175 3.67 5.72 -0.09
N VAL A 176 3.20 6.67 0.72
CA VAL A 176 1.91 6.56 1.44
C VAL A 176 0.74 6.64 0.45
N ILE A 177 0.78 7.55 -0.51
CA ILE A 177 -0.25 7.63 -1.57
C ILE A 177 -0.30 6.32 -2.35
N ALA A 178 0.86 5.81 -2.77
CA ALA A 178 0.96 4.58 -3.54
C ALA A 178 0.61 3.33 -2.74
N HIS A 179 0.95 3.28 -1.44
CA HIS A 179 0.55 2.20 -0.52
C HIS A 179 -0.97 2.06 -0.49
N GLU A 180 -1.68 3.15 -0.30
CA GLU A 180 -3.13 3.13 -0.18
C GLU A 180 -3.82 2.74 -1.50
N LEU A 181 -3.35 3.27 -2.63
CA LEU A 181 -3.83 2.85 -3.96
C LEU A 181 -3.55 1.36 -4.25
N THR A 182 -2.47 0.81 -3.69
CA THR A 182 -2.12 -0.61 -3.84
C THR A 182 -3.06 -1.54 -3.08
N HIS A 183 -3.70 -1.09 -1.99
CA HIS A 183 -4.78 -1.87 -1.39
C HIS A 183 -5.92 -2.10 -2.39
N GLY A 184 -6.26 -1.10 -3.20
CA GLY A 184 -7.20 -1.25 -4.30
C GLY A 184 -6.74 -2.31 -5.33
N VAL A 185 -5.47 -2.32 -5.73
CA VAL A 185 -4.94 -3.35 -6.64
C VAL A 185 -5.09 -4.74 -6.01
N THR A 186 -4.74 -4.88 -4.72
CA THR A 186 -4.90 -6.14 -3.98
C THR A 186 -6.36 -6.58 -3.90
N GLN A 187 -7.30 -5.65 -3.79
CA GLN A 187 -8.75 -5.93 -3.79
C GLN A 187 -9.23 -6.55 -5.10
N TYR A 188 -8.80 -6.00 -6.25
CA TYR A 188 -9.22 -6.48 -7.57
C TYR A 188 -8.48 -7.75 -8.02
N GLU A 189 -7.36 -8.08 -7.39
CA GLU A 189 -6.56 -9.28 -7.68
C GLU A 189 -6.77 -10.41 -6.65
N ALA A 190 -5.83 -10.59 -5.73
CA ALA A 190 -5.81 -11.70 -4.78
C ALA A 190 -6.93 -11.65 -3.73
N GLY A 191 -7.50 -10.45 -3.49
CA GLY A 191 -8.53 -10.22 -2.48
C GLY A 191 -8.11 -10.73 -1.10
N LEU A 192 -6.88 -10.42 -0.68
CA LEU A 192 -6.30 -10.90 0.57
C LEU A 192 -7.13 -10.45 1.78
N GLN A 193 -7.58 -11.42 2.57
CA GLN A 193 -8.33 -11.16 3.79
C GLN A 193 -7.46 -10.35 4.75
N TYR A 194 -7.99 -9.23 5.24
CA TYR A 194 -7.27 -8.32 6.13
C TYR A 194 -7.35 -8.75 7.59
N TYR A 195 -6.74 -9.90 7.85
CA TYR A 195 -6.63 -10.50 9.18
C TYR A 195 -5.41 -11.43 9.23
N GLY A 196 -4.67 -11.42 10.33
CA GLY A 196 -3.51 -12.28 10.56
C GLY A 196 -2.49 -12.21 9.42
N GLU A 197 -1.90 -13.35 9.05
CA GLU A 197 -0.85 -13.40 8.01
C GLU A 197 -1.33 -12.94 6.63
N SER A 198 -2.59 -13.21 6.24
CA SER A 198 -3.08 -12.73 4.94
C SER A 198 -3.23 -11.21 4.92
N GLY A 199 -3.58 -10.60 6.06
CA GLY A 199 -3.62 -9.14 6.20
C GLY A 199 -2.23 -8.53 6.26
N ALA A 200 -1.28 -9.18 6.93
CA ALA A 200 0.12 -8.76 6.93
C ALA A 200 0.78 -8.85 5.54
N ILE A 201 0.37 -9.82 4.70
CA ILE A 201 0.77 -9.86 3.29
C ILE A 201 0.12 -8.71 2.52
N ASN A 202 -1.16 -8.40 2.78
CA ASN A 202 -1.85 -7.26 2.15
C ASN A 202 -1.10 -5.93 2.42
N GLU A 203 -0.83 -5.64 3.70
CA GLU A 203 0.00 -4.50 4.14
C GLU A 203 1.38 -4.48 3.49
N SER A 204 2.05 -5.65 3.47
CA SER A 204 3.39 -5.75 2.90
C SER A 204 3.41 -5.49 1.40
N PHE A 205 2.43 -5.97 0.65
CA PHE A 205 2.33 -5.67 -0.78
C PHE A 205 2.10 -4.18 -1.02
N SER A 206 1.28 -3.51 -0.19
CA SER A 206 1.13 -2.06 -0.24
C SER A 206 2.43 -1.31 0.06
N ASP A 207 3.22 -1.73 1.06
CA ASP A 207 4.54 -1.16 1.34
C ASP A 207 5.54 -1.40 0.20
N VAL A 208 5.53 -2.59 -0.40
CA VAL A 208 6.37 -2.96 -1.55
C VAL A 208 6.10 -2.04 -2.72
N PHE A 209 4.86 -1.94 -3.19
CA PHE A 209 4.55 -1.11 -4.37
C PHE A 209 4.62 0.38 -4.05
N GLY A 210 4.31 0.80 -2.82
CA GLY A 210 4.57 2.16 -2.36
C GLY A 210 6.04 2.56 -2.47
N SER A 211 6.93 1.69 -1.99
CA SER A 211 8.37 1.88 -2.11
C SER A 211 8.84 1.86 -3.56
N LEU A 212 8.31 0.96 -4.39
CA LEU A 212 8.65 0.91 -5.82
C LEU A 212 8.26 2.18 -6.57
N VAL A 213 7.10 2.78 -6.28
CA VAL A 213 6.69 4.07 -6.87
C VAL A 213 7.68 5.17 -6.48
N LYS A 214 8.02 5.26 -5.19
CA LYS A 214 9.00 6.24 -4.69
C LYS A 214 10.36 6.07 -5.38
N GLN A 215 10.85 4.85 -5.47
CA GLN A 215 12.12 4.55 -6.14
C GLN A 215 12.07 4.85 -7.64
N TRP A 216 10.94 4.56 -8.31
CA TRP A 216 10.76 4.81 -9.74
C TRP A 216 10.71 6.30 -10.08
N VAL A 217 10.09 7.12 -9.21
CA VAL A 217 10.09 8.57 -9.34
C VAL A 217 11.48 9.15 -9.08
N LYS A 218 12.15 8.70 -8.00
CA LYS A 218 13.51 9.15 -7.65
C LYS A 218 14.61 8.54 -8.53
N LYS A 219 14.28 7.59 -9.42
CA LYS A 219 15.22 6.82 -10.26
C LYS A 219 16.32 6.12 -9.45
N GLN A 220 15.94 5.53 -8.33
CA GLN A 220 16.85 4.85 -7.39
C GLN A 220 16.91 3.35 -7.64
N THR A 221 18.12 2.80 -7.61
CA THR A 221 18.34 1.35 -7.51
C THR A 221 17.94 0.81 -6.13
N ALA A 222 17.83 -0.51 -6.00
CA ALA A 222 17.55 -1.17 -4.73
C ALA A 222 18.58 -0.83 -3.63
N GLN A 223 19.84 -0.59 -4.02
CA GLN A 223 20.92 -0.23 -3.10
C GLN A 223 20.85 1.22 -2.61
N GLU A 224 20.30 2.13 -3.42
CA GLU A 224 20.22 3.56 -3.12
C GLU A 224 18.93 3.96 -2.37
N ALA A 225 17.89 3.14 -2.49
CA ALA A 225 16.59 3.39 -1.90
C ALA A 225 16.65 3.46 -0.36
N ASP A 226 15.86 4.35 0.23
CA ASP A 226 15.78 4.51 1.69
C ASP A 226 15.14 3.30 2.38
N TRP A 227 14.17 2.66 1.73
CA TRP A 227 13.34 1.56 2.24
C TRP A 227 12.53 1.93 3.50
N ILE A 228 12.13 3.21 3.60
CA ILE A 228 11.32 3.75 4.68
C ILE A 228 9.94 4.12 4.14
N ILE A 229 8.90 3.62 4.81
CA ILE A 229 7.51 3.96 4.54
C ILE A 229 7.16 5.22 5.34
N GLY A 230 6.66 6.25 4.66
CA GLY A 230 6.31 7.53 5.27
C GLY A 230 7.53 8.36 5.66
N GLU A 231 8.61 8.31 4.88
CA GLU A 231 9.75 9.21 5.07
C GLU A 231 9.29 10.68 5.03
N GLY A 232 9.55 11.43 6.11
CA GLY A 232 9.13 12.83 6.22
C GLY A 232 7.67 13.04 6.62
N ILE A 233 6.95 11.98 7.02
CA ILE A 233 5.59 12.11 7.58
C ILE A 233 5.61 12.76 8.95
N PHE A 234 6.66 12.55 9.74
CA PHE A 234 6.76 13.12 11.08
C PHE A 234 7.31 14.54 11.05
N THR A 235 6.95 15.35 12.03
CA THR A 235 7.60 16.65 12.28
C THR A 235 9.02 16.45 12.84
N ASP A 236 9.77 17.54 12.96
CA ASP A 236 11.09 17.55 13.60
C ASP A 236 11.06 17.30 15.13
N LYS A 237 9.86 17.23 15.73
CA LYS A 237 9.66 16.98 17.16
C LYS A 237 9.61 15.49 17.51
N VAL A 238 9.50 14.61 16.52
CA VAL A 238 9.32 13.17 16.71
C VAL A 238 10.64 12.44 16.45
N ASN A 239 11.01 11.52 17.35
CA ASN A 239 12.16 10.66 17.15
C ASN A 239 11.81 9.44 16.26
N GLY A 240 11.76 9.66 14.95
CA GLY A 240 11.51 8.61 13.97
C GLY A 240 11.90 9.02 12.55
N VAL A 241 12.21 8.05 11.71
CA VAL A 241 12.55 8.25 10.29
C VAL A 241 11.33 8.05 9.37
N GLY A 242 10.31 7.34 9.84
CA GLY A 242 9.06 7.06 9.14
C GLY A 242 8.20 6.06 9.92
N ILE A 243 7.09 5.64 9.33
CA ILE A 243 6.11 4.75 9.97
C ILE A 243 6.68 3.33 10.11
N ARG A 244 7.38 2.86 9.06
CA ARG A 244 7.95 1.51 8.99
C ARG A 244 9.28 1.53 8.24
N SER A 245 10.11 0.52 8.50
CA SER A 245 11.38 0.29 7.80
C SER A 245 11.35 -1.09 7.17
N MET A 246 11.37 -1.16 5.83
CA MET A 246 11.41 -2.45 5.14
C MET A 246 12.78 -3.14 5.27
N LYS A 247 13.86 -2.36 5.37
CA LYS A 247 15.23 -2.90 5.50
C LYS A 247 15.62 -3.30 6.92
N ALA A 248 14.93 -2.76 7.92
CA ALA A 248 15.15 -3.04 9.33
C ALA A 248 13.84 -2.83 10.13
N PRO A 249 12.87 -3.77 10.04
CA PRO A 249 11.64 -3.67 10.82
C PRO A 249 11.91 -3.56 12.32
N GLY A 250 11.15 -2.72 13.03
CA GLY A 250 11.33 -2.49 14.46
C GLY A 250 12.28 -1.33 14.80
N THR A 251 12.74 -0.58 13.79
CA THR A 251 13.70 0.52 13.96
C THR A 251 13.23 1.85 13.36
N ALA A 252 12.00 1.95 12.87
CA ALA A 252 11.53 3.15 12.18
C ALA A 252 11.33 4.35 13.11
N TYR A 253 10.96 4.09 14.37
CA TYR A 253 10.76 5.11 15.40
C TYR A 253 10.95 4.54 16.82
N ASP A 254 11.37 5.40 17.74
CA ASP A 254 11.48 5.13 19.19
C ASP A 254 11.28 6.46 19.93
N ASP A 255 10.01 6.82 20.16
CA ASP A 255 9.60 8.15 20.58
C ASP A 255 8.75 8.08 21.86
N PRO A 256 8.90 9.03 22.81
CA PRO A 256 8.13 9.02 24.05
C PRO A 256 6.61 9.07 23.89
N VAL A 257 6.11 9.65 22.80
CA VAL A 257 4.67 9.78 22.52
C VAL A 257 4.20 8.65 21.61
N LEU A 258 4.92 8.34 20.53
CA LEU A 258 4.52 7.27 19.59
C LEU A 258 4.82 5.86 20.10
N GLY A 259 5.67 5.73 21.12
CA GLY A 259 6.26 4.47 21.55
C GLY A 259 7.36 4.01 20.59
N LYS A 260 7.61 2.71 20.57
CA LYS A 260 8.62 2.07 19.71
C LYS A 260 7.97 1.29 18.58
N ASP A 261 8.60 1.28 17.40
CA ASP A 261 8.24 0.42 16.28
C ASP A 261 8.16 -1.06 16.70
N PRO A 262 6.97 -1.69 16.66
CA PRO A 262 6.77 -3.05 17.15
C PRO A 262 7.06 -4.13 16.10
N GLN A 263 7.44 -3.79 14.86
CA GLN A 263 7.50 -4.76 13.78
C GLN A 263 8.61 -5.81 13.97
N PRO A 264 8.30 -7.12 13.92
CA PRO A 264 9.32 -8.14 13.87
C PRO A 264 9.96 -8.24 12.48
N ALA A 265 11.26 -8.54 12.45
CA ALA A 265 11.99 -8.85 11.22
C ALA A 265 12.08 -10.37 10.93
N HIS A 266 11.63 -11.22 11.86
CA HIS A 266 11.74 -12.68 11.76
C HIS A 266 10.51 -13.39 12.34
N MET A 267 10.18 -14.56 11.79
CA MET A 267 9.04 -15.39 12.23
C MET A 267 9.06 -15.84 13.70
N ASN A 268 10.23 -15.82 14.34
CA ASN A 268 10.37 -16.19 15.76
C ASN A 268 9.70 -15.16 16.68
N ASP A 269 9.66 -13.91 16.24
CA ASP A 269 9.15 -12.77 17.02
C ASP A 269 7.76 -12.34 16.51
N LYS A 270 7.11 -13.20 15.70
CA LYS A 270 5.80 -12.91 15.11
C LYS A 270 4.78 -12.63 16.21
N TYR A 271 4.08 -11.51 16.10
CA TYR A 271 2.95 -11.17 16.96
C TYR A 271 1.80 -12.17 16.75
N THR A 272 1.23 -12.66 17.86
CA THR A 272 0.18 -13.70 17.87
C THR A 272 -1.12 -13.27 18.56
N GLY A 273 -1.22 -12.01 18.96
CA GLY A 273 -2.43 -11.45 19.57
C GLY A 273 -3.54 -11.15 18.57
N PHE A 274 -4.61 -10.51 19.06
CA PHE A 274 -5.83 -10.22 18.28
C PHE A 274 -5.98 -8.75 17.88
N GLU A 275 -5.19 -7.86 18.49
CA GLU A 275 -5.20 -6.44 18.15
C GLU A 275 -4.73 -6.24 16.71
N ASP A 276 -5.03 -5.08 16.13
CA ASP A 276 -4.61 -4.74 14.78
C ASP A 276 -5.00 -5.83 13.75
N ASN A 277 -6.23 -6.35 13.85
CA ASN A 277 -6.73 -7.46 13.03
C ASN A 277 -5.83 -8.71 13.06
N GLY A 278 -5.22 -9.02 14.21
CA GLY A 278 -4.22 -10.10 14.30
C GLY A 278 -2.83 -9.66 13.86
N GLY A 279 -2.47 -8.39 14.09
CA GLY A 279 -1.17 -7.79 13.81
C GLY A 279 -0.85 -7.64 12.34
N VAL A 280 -1.76 -7.10 11.54
CA VAL A 280 -1.53 -6.93 10.09
C VAL A 280 -0.43 -5.90 9.79
N HIS A 281 -0.42 -4.75 10.48
CA HIS A 281 0.64 -3.74 10.35
C HIS A 281 1.89 -4.13 11.14
N ILE A 282 1.74 -4.93 12.20
CA ILE A 282 2.87 -5.41 12.99
C ILE A 282 3.66 -6.45 12.19
N ASN A 283 3.02 -7.56 11.80
CA ASN A 283 3.69 -8.69 11.18
C ASN A 283 4.07 -8.46 9.71
N SER A 284 3.66 -7.35 9.08
CA SER A 284 4.07 -7.00 7.71
C SER A 284 5.57 -6.72 7.59
N GLY A 285 6.27 -6.43 8.69
CA GLY A 285 7.72 -6.30 8.74
C GLY A 285 8.47 -7.54 8.21
N ILE A 286 7.97 -8.74 8.48
CA ILE A 286 8.57 -10.01 8.06
C ILE A 286 8.61 -10.13 6.52
N PRO A 287 7.48 -10.07 5.78
CA PRO A 287 7.48 -10.09 4.32
C PRO A 287 8.09 -8.82 3.70
N ASN A 288 8.04 -7.65 4.36
CA ASN A 288 8.74 -6.46 3.90
C ASN A 288 10.26 -6.67 3.85
N TYR A 289 10.81 -7.25 4.91
CA TYR A 289 12.24 -7.53 4.98
C TYR A 289 12.66 -8.60 3.97
N ALA A 290 11.81 -9.61 3.74
CA ALA A 290 12.04 -10.57 2.65
C ALA A 290 12.08 -9.89 1.28
N PHE A 291 11.18 -8.95 0.97
CA PHE A 291 11.24 -8.21 -0.29
C PHE A 291 12.51 -7.37 -0.41
N TYR A 292 12.88 -6.61 0.64
CA TYR A 292 14.10 -5.82 0.66
C TYR A 292 15.34 -6.68 0.37
N LEU A 293 15.47 -7.83 1.05
CA LEU A 293 16.59 -8.75 0.88
C LEU A 293 16.66 -9.28 -0.56
N ALA A 294 15.52 -9.74 -1.09
CA ALA A 294 15.45 -10.26 -2.45
C ALA A 294 15.78 -9.17 -3.49
N ALA A 295 15.20 -7.97 -3.36
CA ALA A 295 15.46 -6.86 -4.27
C ALA A 295 16.93 -6.42 -4.23
N THR A 296 17.53 -6.39 -3.04
CA THR A 296 18.94 -6.02 -2.87
C THR A 296 19.89 -7.08 -3.44
N GLU A 297 19.59 -8.37 -3.26
CA GLU A 297 20.40 -9.48 -3.80
C GLU A 297 20.27 -9.61 -5.33
N ILE A 298 19.08 -9.32 -5.89
CA ILE A 298 18.88 -9.24 -7.34
C ILE A 298 19.60 -8.01 -7.93
N GLY A 299 19.56 -6.87 -7.22
CA GLY A 299 20.20 -5.62 -7.62
C GLY A 299 19.52 -4.88 -8.76
N GLY A 300 20.07 -3.71 -9.10
CA GLY A 300 19.51 -2.83 -10.12
C GLY A 300 18.23 -2.13 -9.66
N PHE A 301 17.31 -1.84 -10.58
CA PHE A 301 16.03 -1.23 -10.25
C PHE A 301 15.04 -2.28 -9.74
N ALA A 302 14.61 -2.15 -8.49
CA ALA A 302 13.82 -3.19 -7.82
C ALA A 302 12.50 -3.51 -8.56
N TRP A 303 11.88 -2.54 -9.23
CA TRP A 303 10.63 -2.74 -9.98
C TRP A 303 10.80 -3.62 -11.23
N GLU A 304 12.01 -3.73 -11.80
CA GLU A 304 12.23 -4.45 -13.06
C GLU A 304 12.17 -5.97 -12.89
N LYS A 305 12.68 -6.48 -11.77
CA LYS A 305 12.77 -7.92 -11.50
C LYS A 305 11.98 -8.33 -10.26
N ALA A 306 12.42 -7.90 -9.07
CA ALA A 306 11.76 -8.24 -7.81
C ALA A 306 10.29 -7.78 -7.80
N GLY A 307 10.03 -6.55 -8.22
CA GLY A 307 8.67 -6.00 -8.37
C GLY A 307 7.80 -6.82 -9.33
N LYS A 308 8.34 -7.26 -10.47
CA LYS A 308 7.60 -8.13 -11.40
C LYS A 308 7.27 -9.49 -10.78
N ILE A 309 8.19 -10.11 -10.04
CA ILE A 309 7.93 -11.38 -9.34
C ILE A 309 6.77 -11.21 -8.36
N TRP A 310 6.82 -10.17 -7.51
CA TRP A 310 5.75 -9.87 -6.56
C TRP A 310 4.43 -9.57 -7.26
N TYR A 311 4.45 -8.75 -8.32
CA TYR A 311 3.23 -8.38 -9.06
C TYR A 311 2.54 -9.60 -9.68
N ILE A 312 3.29 -10.48 -10.35
CA ILE A 312 2.73 -11.71 -10.94
C ILE A 312 2.21 -12.66 -9.86
N ALA A 313 2.89 -12.74 -8.71
CA ALA A 313 2.37 -13.49 -7.57
C ALA A 313 1.03 -12.95 -7.08
N LEU A 314 0.91 -11.61 -6.88
CA LEU A 314 -0.33 -10.96 -6.46
C LEU A 314 -1.47 -11.21 -7.46
N ARG A 315 -1.23 -10.89 -8.74
CA ARG A 315 -2.21 -10.95 -9.83
C ARG A 315 -2.71 -12.37 -10.05
N ASP A 316 -1.79 -13.33 -10.17
CA ASP A 316 -2.16 -14.62 -10.74
C ASP A 316 -2.28 -15.76 -9.72
N ARG A 317 -1.62 -15.68 -8.57
CA ARG A 317 -1.36 -16.87 -7.73
C ARG A 317 -1.80 -16.75 -6.27
N LEU A 318 -1.67 -15.58 -5.64
CA LEU A 318 -2.11 -15.35 -4.27
C LEU A 318 -3.65 -15.35 -4.18
N ARG A 319 -4.18 -15.83 -3.06
CA ARG A 319 -5.64 -15.92 -2.82
C ARG A 319 -5.99 -15.45 -1.41
N THR A 320 -7.26 -15.15 -1.18
CA THR A 320 -7.81 -14.52 0.03
C THR A 320 -7.21 -14.98 1.36
N ARG A 321 -6.98 -16.28 1.57
CA ARG A 321 -6.47 -16.84 2.84
C ARG A 321 -5.01 -17.30 2.77
N THR A 322 -4.21 -16.70 1.90
CA THR A 322 -2.80 -17.05 1.77
C THR A 322 -2.04 -16.64 3.02
N ASN A 323 -1.26 -17.56 3.57
CA ASN A 323 -0.40 -17.35 4.72
C ASN A 323 1.06 -17.17 4.27
N PHE A 324 1.98 -16.81 5.17
CA PHE A 324 3.37 -16.46 4.79
C PHE A 324 4.08 -17.60 4.06
N LYS A 325 4.00 -18.83 4.58
CA LYS A 325 4.66 -20.00 3.96
C LYS A 325 4.16 -20.24 2.53
N ARG A 326 2.84 -20.12 2.31
CA ARG A 326 2.25 -20.27 0.98
C ARG A 326 2.64 -19.11 0.06
N ALA A 327 2.68 -17.88 0.56
CA ALA A 327 3.14 -16.73 -0.20
C ALA A 327 4.60 -16.91 -0.66
N ALA A 328 5.51 -17.27 0.26
CA ALA A 328 6.92 -17.52 -0.03
C ALA A 328 7.09 -18.56 -1.15
N ASN A 329 6.45 -19.72 -1.02
CA ASN A 329 6.52 -20.77 -2.03
C ASN A 329 6.01 -20.32 -3.41
N ILE A 330 4.91 -19.56 -3.44
CA ILE A 330 4.36 -19.00 -4.68
C ILE A 330 5.33 -18.02 -5.33
N ILE A 331 5.90 -17.10 -4.55
CA ILE A 331 6.80 -16.06 -5.06
C ILE A 331 8.12 -16.68 -5.57
N ILE A 332 8.66 -17.70 -4.88
CA ILE A 332 9.82 -18.48 -5.34
C ILE A 332 9.50 -19.21 -6.65
N GLN A 333 8.32 -19.82 -6.75
CA GLN A 333 7.89 -20.49 -7.98
C GLN A 333 7.79 -19.51 -9.15
N VAL A 334 7.15 -18.35 -8.94
CA VAL A 334 7.02 -17.30 -9.95
C VAL A 334 8.40 -16.80 -10.40
N ALA A 335 9.35 -16.62 -9.49
CA ALA A 335 10.72 -16.25 -9.85
C ALA A 335 11.38 -17.27 -10.79
N GLY A 336 11.23 -18.57 -10.50
CA GLY A 336 11.73 -19.64 -11.37
C GLY A 336 11.00 -19.75 -12.71
N GLU A 337 9.71 -19.43 -12.77
CA GLU A 337 8.92 -19.36 -14.01
C GLU A 337 9.37 -18.20 -14.91
N LEU A 338 9.67 -17.03 -14.33
CA LEU A 338 10.04 -15.83 -15.08
C LEU A 338 11.51 -15.82 -15.53
N TYR A 339 12.44 -16.32 -14.70
CA TYR A 339 13.88 -16.19 -14.92
C TYR A 339 14.62 -17.52 -15.07
N GLY A 340 13.91 -18.65 -14.93
CA GLY A 340 14.47 -20.00 -15.04
C GLY A 340 14.68 -20.67 -13.68
N GLN A 341 14.54 -22.00 -13.65
CA GLN A 341 14.75 -22.79 -12.43
C GLN A 341 16.22 -22.75 -12.01
N GLY A 342 16.48 -22.43 -10.74
CA GLY A 342 17.82 -22.23 -10.19
C GLY A 342 18.48 -20.90 -10.59
N SER A 343 17.74 -19.97 -11.17
CA SER A 343 18.23 -18.63 -11.52
C SER A 343 18.67 -17.83 -10.28
N GLN A 344 19.48 -16.79 -10.50
CA GLN A 344 19.87 -15.87 -9.43
C GLN A 344 18.65 -15.24 -8.76
N GLU A 345 17.63 -14.86 -9.53
CA GLU A 345 16.39 -14.27 -9.03
C GLU A 345 15.61 -15.25 -8.15
N GLN A 346 15.45 -16.51 -8.58
CA GLN A 346 14.78 -17.51 -7.76
C GLN A 346 15.54 -17.79 -6.45
N ASN A 347 16.85 -17.92 -6.53
CA ASN A 347 17.69 -18.17 -5.36
C ASN A 347 17.65 -16.98 -4.38
N ALA A 348 17.72 -15.75 -4.87
CA ALA A 348 17.62 -14.54 -4.04
C ALA A 348 16.29 -14.45 -3.29
N VAL A 349 15.18 -14.75 -3.96
CA VAL A 349 13.86 -14.81 -3.32
C VAL A 349 13.82 -15.92 -2.26
N GLN A 350 14.35 -17.10 -2.57
CA GLN A 350 14.40 -18.21 -1.62
C GLN A 350 15.25 -17.87 -0.39
N ASN A 351 16.45 -17.32 -0.59
CA ASN A 351 17.37 -16.89 0.46
C ASN A 351 16.70 -15.86 1.38
N ALA A 352 15.98 -14.90 0.81
CA ALA A 352 15.27 -13.88 1.57
C ALA A 352 14.18 -14.48 2.48
N TRP A 353 13.35 -15.38 1.97
CA TRP A 353 12.31 -16.03 2.78
C TRP A 353 12.87 -16.97 3.86
N GLN A 354 14.00 -17.63 3.58
CA GLN A 354 14.75 -18.39 4.60
C GLN A 354 15.31 -17.48 5.68
N LYS A 355 15.87 -16.33 5.30
CA LYS A 355 16.49 -15.37 6.23
C LYS A 355 15.50 -14.81 7.25
N VAL A 356 14.23 -14.65 6.88
CA VAL A 356 13.16 -14.21 7.78
C VAL A 356 12.44 -15.37 8.49
N GLY A 357 12.87 -16.61 8.27
CA GLY A 357 12.39 -17.80 8.97
C GLY A 357 11.04 -18.34 8.52
N VAL A 358 10.62 -18.04 7.29
CA VAL A 358 9.30 -18.47 6.76
C VAL A 358 9.34 -19.87 6.15
N ILE A 359 10.47 -20.27 5.56
CA ILE A 359 10.65 -21.58 4.90
C ILE A 359 11.87 -22.35 5.38
#